data_AF-A0A7J4US25-F1
#
_entry.id   AF-A0A7J4US25-F1
#
_cell.length_a   1.000
_cell.length_b   1.000
_cell.length_c   1.000
_cell.angle_alpha   90.00
_cell.angle_beta   90.00
_cell.angle_gamma   90.00
#
_symmetry.space_group_name_H-M   'P 1'
#
loop_
_entity.id
_entity.type
_entity.pdbx_description
1 polymer ?
#
loop_
_entity_poly.entity_id
_entity_poly.type
_entity_poly.pdbx_seq_one_letter_code
_entity_poly.pdbx_strand_id
1 'polypeptide(L)'
;MSRRYTYAQPDPLSFMVTVIAMQIVGAVCVIIGIVMNIDPVGFNERIMGKVVKSAVKPLAGLRLPLGGSLMAIGIINLYCSLTITSADALKSILLATAIGAIVIAATVISAKLRGFSDGIPPIPIAVLSILTAICLYASLIA
;
A
#
# COMPACT_ATOMS: atom_id res chain seq x y z
N MET A 1 19.02 35.23 -23.90
CA MET A 1 19.44 33.87 -23.49
C MET A 1 18.22 33.15 -22.92
N SER A 2 17.41 32.53 -23.79
CA SER A 2 16.20 31.80 -23.42
C SER A 2 16.58 30.34 -23.19
N ARG A 3 16.55 29.87 -21.94
CA ARG A 3 16.66 28.43 -21.65
C ARG A 3 15.39 27.78 -22.22
N ARG A 4 15.53 27.13 -23.37
CA ARG A 4 14.55 26.13 -23.81
C ARG A 4 14.58 25.03 -22.75
N TYR A 5 13.54 24.97 -21.93
CA TYR A 5 13.21 23.77 -21.19
C TYR A 5 12.80 22.74 -22.23
N THR A 6 13.77 21.96 -22.70
CA THR A 6 13.49 20.75 -23.44
C THR A 6 12.79 19.83 -22.44
N TYR A 7 11.46 19.77 -22.50
CA TYR A 7 10.72 18.65 -21.93
C TYR A 7 11.24 17.41 -22.67
N ALA A 8 12.29 16.78 -22.13
CA ALA A 8 12.64 15.44 -22.53
C ALA A 8 11.36 14.63 -22.35
N GLN A 9 10.81 14.13 -23.46
CA GLN A 9 9.72 13.17 -23.38
C GLN A 9 10.14 12.09 -22.38
N PRO A 10 9.29 11.76 -21.40
CA PRO A 10 9.64 10.72 -20.44
C PRO A 10 9.99 9.48 -21.24
N ASP A 11 11.03 8.77 -20.82
CA ASP A 11 11.39 7.55 -21.51
C ASP A 11 10.16 6.62 -21.46
N PRO A 12 9.66 6.19 -22.63
CA PRO A 12 8.35 5.56 -22.72
C PRO A 12 8.30 4.23 -21.95
N LEU A 13 9.46 3.61 -21.74
CA LEU A 13 9.62 2.42 -20.95
C LEU A 13 9.39 2.69 -19.45
N SER A 14 10.04 3.70 -18.87
CA SER A 14 9.83 4.10 -17.47
C SER A 14 8.39 4.46 -17.19
N PHE A 15 7.79 5.28 -18.05
CA PHE A 15 6.39 5.66 -17.89
C PHE A 15 5.48 4.43 -17.81
N MET A 16 5.65 3.48 -18.74
CA MET A 16 4.88 2.25 -18.77
C MET A 16 5.13 1.39 -17.51
N VAL A 17 6.38 1.26 -17.06
CA VAL A 17 6.73 0.51 -15.85
C VAL A 17 6.08 1.13 -14.61
N THR A 18 6.13 2.46 -14.45
CA THR A 18 5.50 3.16 -13.32
C THR A 18 3.99 2.98 -13.32
N VAL A 19 3.33 3.09 -14.48
CA VAL A 19 1.88 2.86 -14.62
C VAL A 19 1.49 1.44 -14.21
N ILE A 20 2.20 0.42 -14.72
CA ILE A 20 1.93 -0.99 -14.38
C ILE A 20 2.16 -1.23 -12.88
N ALA A 21 3.23 -0.68 -12.30
CA ALA A 21 3.49 -0.79 -10.87
C ALA A 21 2.36 -0.18 -10.03
N MET A 22 1.88 1.01 -10.40
CA MET A 22 0.73 1.65 -9.74
C MET A 22 -0.55 0.82 -9.85
N GLN A 23 -0.79 0.18 -11.00
CA GLN A 23 -1.95 -0.69 -11.18
C GLN A 23 -1.88 -1.96 -10.33
N ILE A 24 -0.71 -2.61 -10.27
CA ILE A 24 -0.49 -3.79 -9.43
C ILE A 24 -0.68 -3.44 -7.96
N VAL A 25 0.02 -2.41 -7.47
CA VAL A 25 -0.06 -1.95 -6.08
C VAL A 25 -1.48 -1.52 -5.76
N GLY A 26 -2.11 -0.78 -6.66
CA GLY A 26 -3.48 -0.31 -6.57
C GLY A 26 -4.48 -1.44 -6.41
N ALA A 27 -4.46 -2.41 -7.32
CA ALA A 27 -5.37 -3.56 -7.32
C ALA A 27 -5.22 -4.42 -6.06
N VAL A 28 -3.98 -4.73 -5.66
CA VAL A 28 -3.72 -5.54 -4.45
C VAL A 28 -4.23 -4.82 -3.20
N CYS A 29 -3.96 -3.52 -3.05
CA CYS A 29 -4.45 -2.73 -1.92
C CYS A 29 -5.99 -2.67 -1.87
N VAL A 30 -6.66 -2.51 -3.01
CA VAL A 30 -8.13 -2.54 -3.08
C VAL A 30 -8.68 -3.89 -2.67
N ILE A 31 -8.14 -4.99 -3.21
CA ILE A 31 -8.59 -6.35 -2.87
C ILE A 31 -8.44 -6.61 -1.37
N ILE A 32 -7.29 -6.29 -0.79
CA ILE A 32 -7.05 -6.45 0.64
C ILE A 32 -8.03 -5.60 1.46
N GLY A 33 -8.21 -4.34 1.08
CA GLY A 33 -9.16 -3.44 1.74
C GLY A 33 -10.59 -3.96 1.71
N ILE A 34 -11.04 -4.51 0.57
CA ILE A 34 -12.35 -5.15 0.42
C ILE A 34 -12.47 -6.35 1.36
N VAL A 35 -11.50 -7.27 1.35
CA VAL A 35 -11.54 -8.47 2.20
C VAL A 35 -11.58 -8.08 3.69
N MET A 36 -10.79 -7.08 4.09
CA MET A 36 -10.79 -6.55 5.46
C MET A 36 -12.13 -5.92 5.87
N ASN A 37 -12.92 -5.41 4.92
CA ASN A 37 -14.22 -4.79 5.19
C ASN A 37 -15.38 -5.79 5.13
N ILE A 38 -15.32 -6.79 4.24
CA ILE A 38 -16.36 -7.83 4.11
C ILE A 38 -16.30 -8.81 5.29
N ASP A 39 -15.11 -9.29 5.63
CA ASP A 39 -14.93 -10.28 6.70
C ASP A 39 -13.80 -9.85 7.68
N PRO A 40 -14.04 -8.79 8.47
CA PRO A 40 -13.03 -8.27 9.40
C PRO A 40 -12.69 -9.28 10.50
N VAL A 41 -13.65 -10.12 10.90
CA VAL A 41 -13.48 -11.16 11.93
C VAL A 41 -12.63 -12.31 11.38
N GLY A 42 -12.99 -12.88 10.24
CA GLY A 42 -12.22 -13.95 9.62
C GLY A 42 -10.81 -13.50 9.24
N PHE A 43 -10.62 -12.25 8.81
CA PHE A 43 -9.28 -11.71 8.57
C PHE A 43 -8.46 -11.62 9.86
N ASN A 44 -9.07 -11.22 11.00
CA ASN A 44 -8.41 -11.23 12.31
C ASN A 44 -7.97 -12.65 12.67
N GLU A 45 -8.88 -13.62 12.56
CA GLU A 45 -8.62 -14.99 12.97
C GLU A 45 -7.58 -15.70 12.08
N ARG A 46 -7.54 -15.39 10.79
CA ARG A 46 -6.50 -15.90 9.87
C ARG A 46 -5.09 -15.41 10.23
N ILE A 47 -4.99 -14.26 10.89
CA ILE A 47 -3.71 -13.64 11.24
C ILE A 47 -3.28 -13.98 12.67
N MET A 48 -4.21 -13.88 13.62
CA MET A 48 -3.93 -13.98 15.06
C MET A 48 -4.37 -15.32 15.66
N GLY A 49 -5.06 -16.18 14.90
CA GLY A 49 -5.75 -17.34 15.44
C GLY A 49 -7.05 -16.96 16.14
N LYS A 50 -7.63 -17.89 16.91
CA LYS A 50 -8.92 -17.66 17.58
C LYS A 50 -8.83 -16.50 18.59
N VAL A 51 -9.70 -15.51 18.40
CA VAL A 51 -9.79 -14.32 19.25
C VAL A 51 -10.79 -14.57 20.38
N VAL A 52 -10.50 -14.10 21.60
CA VAL A 52 -11.42 -14.18 22.74
C VAL A 52 -12.71 -13.43 22.43
N LYS A 53 -13.88 -14.02 22.75
CA LYS A 53 -15.21 -13.49 22.40
C LYS A 53 -15.40 -11.99 22.73
N SER A 54 -14.85 -11.52 23.85
CA SER A 54 -14.95 -10.11 24.27
C SER A 54 -14.18 -9.15 23.35
N ALA A 55 -13.13 -9.61 22.67
CA ALA A 55 -12.27 -8.79 21.81
C ALA A 55 -12.63 -8.87 20.31
N VAL A 56 -13.48 -9.83 19.90
CA VAL A 56 -13.86 -10.04 18.49
C VAL A 56 -14.45 -8.78 17.85
N LYS A 57 -15.49 -8.19 18.46
CA LYS A 57 -16.17 -7.01 17.90
C LYS A 57 -15.29 -5.75 17.89
N PRO A 58 -14.57 -5.40 18.97
CA PRO A 58 -13.64 -4.25 18.94
C PRO A 58 -12.54 -4.40 17.88
N LEU A 59 -11.91 -5.57 17.77
CA LEU A 59 -10.85 -5.80 16.78
C LEU A 59 -11.38 -5.80 15.35
N ALA A 60 -12.59 -6.31 15.13
CA ALA A 60 -13.27 -6.18 13.84
C ALA A 60 -13.58 -4.72 13.50
N GLY A 61 -14.02 -3.93 14.48
CA GLY A 61 -14.27 -2.50 14.34
C GLY A 61 -13.02 -1.71 13.93
N LEU A 62 -11.85 -2.03 14.47
CA LEU A 62 -10.57 -1.42 14.06
C LEU A 62 -10.10 -1.89 12.68
N ARG A 63 -10.51 -3.08 12.25
CA ARG A 63 -10.14 -3.63 10.94
C ARG A 63 -10.80 -2.91 9.78
N LEU A 64 -12.04 -2.42 9.95
CA LEU A 64 -12.78 -1.66 8.93
C LEU A 64 -12.02 -0.40 8.46
N PRO A 65 -11.64 0.57 9.32
CA PRO A 65 -10.93 1.77 8.90
C PRO A 65 -9.50 1.47 8.41
N LEU A 66 -8.84 0.42 8.92
CA LEU A 66 -7.55 -0.03 8.38
C LEU A 66 -7.70 -0.54 6.94
N GLY A 67 -8.74 -1.35 6.68
CA GLY A 67 -9.05 -1.81 5.33
C GLY A 67 -9.46 -0.66 4.41
N GLY A 68 -10.24 0.30 4.91
CA GLY A 68 -10.61 1.51 4.18
C GLY A 68 -9.41 2.38 3.81
N SER A 69 -8.44 2.53 4.73
CA SER A 69 -7.19 3.26 4.47
C SER A 69 -6.36 2.62 3.35
N LEU A 70 -6.21 1.29 3.38
CA LEU A 70 -5.52 0.57 2.30
C LEU A 70 -6.27 0.68 0.97
N MET A 71 -7.60 0.56 0.99
CA MET A 71 -8.43 0.73 -0.19
C MET A 71 -8.30 2.13 -0.79
N ALA A 72 -8.25 3.18 0.04
CA ALA A 72 -8.05 4.55 -0.42
C ALA A 72 -6.70 4.73 -1.12
N ILE A 73 -5.61 4.21 -0.53
CA ILE A 73 -4.28 4.20 -1.17
C ILE A 73 -4.34 3.46 -2.51
N GLY A 74 -5.05 2.34 -2.57
CA GLY A 74 -5.20 1.55 -3.78
C GLY A 74 -5.95 2.29 -4.89
N ILE A 75 -7.07 2.92 -4.55
CA ILE A 75 -7.89 3.71 -5.49
C ILE A 75 -7.11 4.93 -6.00
N ILE A 76 -6.37 5.62 -5.14
CA ILE A 76 -5.52 6.76 -5.56
C ILE A 76 -4.51 6.31 -6.60
N ASN A 77 -3.81 5.20 -6.36
CA ASN A 77 -2.84 4.67 -7.32
C ASN A 77 -3.50 4.28 -8.66
N LEU A 78 -4.64 3.59 -8.62
CA LEU A 78 -5.38 3.23 -9.84
C LEU A 78 -5.84 4.47 -10.60
N TYR A 79 -6.46 5.43 -9.92
CA TYR A 79 -6.97 6.64 -10.54
C TYR A 79 -5.85 7.46 -11.18
N CYS A 80 -4.74 7.67 -10.45
CA CYS A 80 -3.59 8.40 -10.96
C CYS A 80 -2.93 7.69 -12.16
N SER A 81 -2.88 6.36 -12.16
CA SER A 81 -2.32 5.59 -13.29
C SER A 81 -3.08 5.76 -14.61
N LEU A 82 -4.36 6.14 -14.54
CA LEU A 82 -5.23 6.32 -15.71
C LEU A 82 -5.35 7.79 -16.15
N THR A 83 -5.07 8.73 -15.24
CA THR A 83 -5.38 10.15 -15.44
C THR A 83 -4.16 11.04 -15.59
N ILE A 84 -3.02 10.65 -14.99
CA ILE A 84 -1.79 11.45 -15.02
C ILE A 84 -0.89 10.96 -16.15
N THR A 85 -0.44 11.88 -17.00
CA THR A 85 0.43 11.61 -18.15
C THR A 85 1.90 11.99 -17.91
N SER A 86 2.22 12.56 -16.74
CA SER A 86 3.59 12.92 -16.35
C SER A 86 4.25 11.79 -15.56
N ALA A 87 5.36 11.24 -16.09
CA ALA A 87 6.11 10.18 -15.43
C ALA A 87 6.65 10.60 -14.06
N ASP A 88 7.19 11.82 -13.94
CA ASP A 88 7.73 12.33 -12.67
C ASP A 88 6.66 12.46 -11.59
N ALA A 89 5.44 12.85 -11.98
CA ALA A 89 4.31 12.93 -11.08
C ALA A 89 3.87 11.53 -10.59
N LEU A 90 3.80 10.55 -11.49
CA LEU A 90 3.49 9.15 -11.14
C LEU A 90 4.55 8.57 -10.21
N LYS A 91 5.85 8.77 -10.51
CA LYS A 91 6.96 8.33 -9.66
C LYS A 91 6.89 8.92 -8.25
N SER A 92 6.53 10.21 -8.14
CA SER A 92 6.38 10.89 -6.85
C SER A 92 5.23 10.30 -6.02
N ILE A 93 4.10 9.98 -6.65
CA ILE A 93 2.95 9.33 -5.98
C ILE A 93 3.32 7.92 -5.52
N LEU A 94 4.06 7.18 -6.34
CA LEU A 94 4.48 5.83 -6.02
C LEU A 94 5.54 5.82 -4.89
N LEU A 95 6.44 6.80 -4.87
CA LEU A 95 7.37 7.02 -3.76
C LEU A 95 6.61 7.38 -2.46
N ALA A 96 5.62 8.27 -2.53
CA ALA A 96 4.78 8.60 -1.38
C ALA A 96 4.01 7.36 -0.88
N THR A 97 3.53 6.51 -1.78
CA THR A 97 2.89 5.23 -1.45
C THR A 97 3.88 4.28 -0.74
N ALA A 98 5.12 4.19 -1.21
CA ALA A 98 6.17 3.39 -0.56
C ALA A 98 6.44 3.88 0.87
N ILE A 99 6.59 5.20 1.06
CA ILE A 99 6.81 5.81 2.38
C ILE A 99 5.62 5.50 3.30
N GLY A 100 4.40 5.66 2.82
CA GLY A 100 3.18 5.30 3.57
C GLY A 100 3.17 3.83 3.99
N ALA A 101 3.52 2.91 3.09
CA ALA A 101 3.60 1.48 3.38
C ALA A 101 4.69 1.15 4.42
N ILE A 102 5.85 1.81 4.35
CA ILE A 102 6.93 1.69 5.35
C ILE A 102 6.44 2.16 6.72
N VAL A 103 5.74 3.29 6.79
CA VAL A 103 5.17 3.80 8.05
C VAL A 103 4.18 2.79 8.63
N ILE A 104 3.29 2.23 7.81
CA ILE A 104 2.36 1.18 8.25
C ILE A 104 3.13 -0.03 8.79
N ALA A 105 4.12 -0.54 8.07
CA ALA A 105 4.94 -1.66 8.54
C ALA A 105 5.66 -1.34 9.86
N ALA A 106 6.20 -0.14 10.00
CA ALA A 106 6.86 0.32 11.23
C ALA A 106 5.87 0.37 12.42
N THR A 107 4.61 0.76 12.21
CA THR A 107 3.60 0.72 13.29
C THR A 107 3.30 -0.71 13.75
N VAL A 108 3.29 -1.69 12.85
CA VAL A 108 3.11 -3.11 13.20
C VAL A 108 4.29 -3.63 14.02
N ILE A 109 5.52 -3.30 13.61
CA ILE A 109 6.73 -3.66 14.37
C ILE A 109 6.70 -2.98 15.75
N SER A 110 6.31 -1.70 15.81
CA SER A 110 6.19 -0.94 17.05
C SER A 110 5.18 -1.57 18.02
N ALA A 111 4.09 -2.16 17.53
CA ALA A 111 3.12 -2.86 18.37
C ALA A 111 3.76 -4.04 19.11
N LYS A 112 4.62 -4.82 18.45
CA LYS A 112 5.38 -5.90 19.10
C LYS A 112 6.37 -5.34 20.13
N LEU A 113 7.13 -4.31 19.77
CA LEU A 113 8.12 -3.70 20.68
C LEU A 113 7.49 -3.12 21.95
N ARG A 114 6.22 -2.70 21.87
CA ARG A 114 5.45 -2.16 23.01
C ARG A 114 4.66 -3.24 23.79
N GLY A 115 4.76 -4.51 23.41
CA GLY A 115 4.07 -5.61 24.08
C GLY A 115 2.57 -5.71 23.77
N PHE A 116 2.08 -5.09 22.70
CA PHE A 116 0.68 -5.18 22.27
C PHE A 116 0.38 -6.40 21.38
N SER A 117 1.40 -7.15 20.98
CA SER A 117 1.27 -8.34 20.13
C SER A 117 2.35 -9.36 20.45
N ASP A 118 1.96 -10.63 20.58
CA ASP A 118 2.86 -11.76 20.84
C ASP A 118 3.75 -12.10 19.63
N GLY A 119 3.32 -11.67 18.43
CA GLY A 119 4.02 -11.94 17.18
C GLY A 119 3.84 -10.84 16.15
N ILE A 120 4.67 -10.86 15.11
CA ILE A 120 4.47 -10.04 13.92
C ILE A 120 3.61 -10.86 12.96
N PRO A 121 2.50 -10.32 12.44
CA PRO A 121 1.67 -11.05 11.49
C PRO A 121 2.44 -11.22 10.16
N PRO A 122 2.81 -12.45 9.78
CA PRO A 122 3.78 -12.67 8.69
C PRO A 122 3.19 -12.32 7.32
N ILE A 123 1.92 -12.63 7.09
CA ILE A 123 1.25 -12.42 5.81
C ILE A 123 1.15 -10.90 5.48
N PRO A 124 0.60 -10.04 6.36
CA PRO A 124 0.55 -8.60 6.10
C PRO A 124 1.92 -7.97 5.88
N ILE A 125 2.93 -8.34 6.67
CA ILE A 125 4.28 -7.78 6.52
C ILE A 125 4.92 -8.21 5.20
N ALA A 126 4.78 -9.47 4.80
CA ALA A 126 5.29 -9.94 3.52
C ALA A 126 4.66 -9.16 2.36
N VAL A 127 3.33 -9.00 2.36
CA VAL A 127 2.61 -8.26 1.32
C VAL A 127 3.04 -6.79 1.30
N LEU A 128 3.05 -6.10 2.44
CA LEU A 128 3.48 -4.70 2.52
C LEU A 128 4.93 -4.51 2.06
N SER A 129 5.83 -5.44 2.39
CA SER A 129 7.23 -5.39 1.98
C SER A 129 7.39 -5.55 0.47
N ILE A 130 6.66 -6.49 -0.13
CA ILE A 130 6.67 -6.72 -1.58
C ILE A 130 6.12 -5.51 -2.32
N LEU A 131 4.97 -4.97 -1.89
CA LEU A 131 4.39 -3.78 -2.51
C LEU A 131 5.31 -2.57 -2.37
N THR A 132 5.94 -2.39 -1.21
CA THR A 132 6.94 -1.33 -1.00
C THR A 132 8.12 -1.48 -1.96
N ALA A 133 8.64 -2.69 -2.15
CA ALA A 133 9.74 -2.94 -3.06
C ALA A 133 9.37 -2.61 -4.52
N ILE A 134 8.17 -2.99 -4.95
CA ILE A 134 7.63 -2.62 -6.27
C ILE A 134 7.56 -1.10 -6.42
N CYS A 135 7.02 -0.40 -5.41
CA CYS A 135 6.91 1.05 -5.43
C CYS A 135 8.29 1.72 -5.51
N LEU A 136 9.27 1.27 -4.71
CA LEU A 136 10.62 1.84 -4.70
C LEU A 136 11.36 1.58 -6.01
N TYR A 137 11.25 0.37 -6.57
CA TYR A 137 11.87 0.03 -7.85
C TYR A 137 11.33 0.92 -8.97
N ALA A 138 10.00 1.01 -9.09
CA ALA A 138 9.37 1.76 -10.17
C ALA A 138 9.39 3.30 -9.98
N SER A 139 9.76 3.80 -8.80
CA SER A 139 9.89 5.24 -8.54
C SER A 139 11.34 5.75 -8.59
N LEU A 140 12.32 4.93 -8.23
CA LEU A 140 13.72 5.34 -8.11
C LEU A 140 14.64 4.78 -9.20
N ILE A 141 14.30 3.62 -9.78
CA ILE A 141 15.20 2.86 -10.65
C ILE A 141 14.69 2.80 -12.08
N ALA A 142 13.39 2.52 -12.25
CA ALA A 142 12.71 2.64 -13.54
C ALA A 142 12.67 4.10 -13.97
#